data_AF-A0A194VLQ9-F1
#
_entry.id   AF-A0A194VLQ9-F1
#
_cell.length_a   1.000
_cell.length_b   1.000
_cell.length_c   1.000
_cell.angle_alpha   90.00
_cell.angle_beta   90.00
_cell.angle_gamma   90.00
#
_symmetry.space_group_name_H-M   'P 1'
#
loop_
_entity.id
_entity.type
_entity.pdbx_description
1 polymer ?
#
loop_
_entity_poly.entity_id
_entity_poly.type
_entity_poly.pdbx_seq_one_letter_code
_entity_poly.pdbx_strand_id
1 'polypeptide(L)'
;MGGFNLELFKFGMYLFFPIAFMGYFGTNLDERFAVPDFWPKPEQANTVPTERDEIKAELERLRARRLYLRNKRLAEEGAQQAESPAPAPAPIQEQFQEQQTQAQPPQEQKRSWLRW
;
A
#
# COMPACT_ATOMS: atom_id res chain seq x y z
N MET A 1 -21.64 41.18 39.36
CA MET A 1 -21.61 41.46 37.91
C MET A 1 -20.42 42.35 37.65
N GLY A 2 -19.32 41.79 37.15
CA GLY A 2 -18.14 42.59 36.78
C GLY A 2 -18.50 43.42 35.55
N GLY A 3 -18.68 44.73 35.75
CA GLY A 3 -19.13 45.66 34.72
C GLY A 3 -18.16 45.80 33.54
N PHE A 4 -18.51 46.70 32.62
CA PHE A 4 -17.86 47.04 31.34
C PHE A 4 -16.33 46.85 31.25
N ASN A 5 -15.58 47.17 32.31
CA ASN A 5 -14.13 46.99 32.38
C ASN A 5 -13.67 45.52 32.18
N LEU A 6 -14.45 44.55 32.67
CA LEU A 6 -14.12 43.13 32.52
C LEU A 6 -14.38 42.62 31.11
N GLU A 7 -15.38 43.19 30.44
CA GLU A 7 -15.66 42.91 29.03
C GLU A 7 -14.55 43.46 28.14
N LEU A 8 -14.12 44.70 28.37
CA LEU A 8 -13.03 45.31 27.60
C LEU A 8 -11.70 44.53 27.73
N PHE A 9 -11.41 44.00 28.92
CA PHE A 9 -10.26 43.11 29.13
C PHE A 9 -10.38 41.80 28.33
N LYS A 10 -11.56 41.17 28.35
CA LYS A 10 -11.81 39.94 27.56
C LYS A 10 -11.70 40.20 26.06
N PHE A 11 -12.28 41.30 25.58
CA PHE A 11 -12.17 41.72 24.19
C PHE A 11 -10.71 42.00 23.80
N GLY A 12 -9.98 42.74 24.62
CA GLY A 12 -8.55 42.99 24.43
C GLY A 12 -7.73 41.70 24.37
N MET A 13 -8.00 40.75 25.26
CA MET A 13 -7.35 39.43 25.24
C MET A 13 -7.70 38.65 23.98
N TYR A 14 -8.96 38.63 23.54
CA TYR A 14 -9.38 37.92 22.33
C TYR A 14 -8.83 38.53 21.03
N LEU A 15 -8.52 39.83 21.02
CA LEU A 15 -7.84 40.49 19.90
C LEU A 15 -6.33 40.29 19.97
N PHE A 16 -5.73 40.49 21.15
CA PHE A 16 -4.28 40.39 21.35
C PHE A 16 -3.77 38.96 21.18
N PHE A 17 -4.48 37.96 21.74
CA PHE A 17 -4.06 36.57 21.70
C PHE A 17 -3.81 36.04 20.28
N PRO A 18 -4.75 36.11 19.31
CA PRO A 18 -4.51 35.62 17.96
C PRO A 18 -3.44 36.43 17.22
N ILE A 19 -3.38 37.76 17.43
CA ILE A 19 -2.38 38.62 16.79
C ILE A 19 -0.98 38.29 17.29
N ALA A 20 -0.80 38.16 18.61
CA ALA A 20 0.48 37.82 19.22
C ALA A 20 0.90 36.38 18.88
N PHE A 21 -0.04 35.44 18.90
CA PHE A 21 0.22 34.05 18.51
C PHE A 21 0.65 33.95 17.05
N MET A 22 -0.02 34.68 16.15
CA MET A 22 0.40 34.81 14.75
C MET A 22 1.73 35.55 14.59
N GLY A 23 2.04 36.57 15.39
CA GLY A 23 3.34 37.24 15.32
C GLY A 23 4.49 36.31 15.73
N TYR A 24 4.28 35.52 16.78
CA TYR A 24 5.28 34.60 17.32
C TYR A 24 5.49 33.36 16.45
N PHE A 25 4.41 32.70 16.04
CA PHE A 25 4.50 31.49 15.22
C PHE A 25 4.48 31.77 13.72
N GLY A 26 3.84 32.84 13.25
CA GLY A 26 3.61 33.14 11.84
C GLY A 26 4.82 33.63 11.05
N THR A 27 5.84 34.15 11.71
CA THR A 27 7.02 34.74 11.04
C THR A 27 8.21 33.79 10.92
N ASN A 28 8.24 32.71 11.73
CA ASN A 28 9.37 31.79 11.83
C ASN A 28 8.91 30.32 11.84
N LEU A 29 7.97 29.95 10.95
CA LEU A 29 7.57 28.55 10.82
C LEU A 29 8.69 27.70 10.22
N ASP A 30 9.40 28.23 9.23
CA ASP A 30 10.37 27.45 8.45
C ASP A 30 11.52 26.95 9.34
N GLU A 31 12.15 27.83 10.12
CA GLU A 31 13.24 27.43 11.02
C GLU A 31 12.77 26.55 12.20
N ARG A 32 11.52 26.71 12.67
CA ARG A 32 11.00 25.99 13.84
C ARG A 32 10.40 24.63 13.49
N PHE A 33 9.92 24.44 12.26
CA PHE A 33 9.27 23.22 11.80
C PHE A 33 10.04 22.51 10.67
N ALA A 34 11.17 23.05 10.20
CA ALA A 34 12.05 22.33 9.30
C ALA A 34 12.63 21.11 10.02
N VAL A 35 12.39 19.93 9.45
CA VAL A 35 13.03 18.69 9.90
C VAL A 35 14.40 18.62 9.25
N PRO A 36 15.51 18.63 10.02
CA PRO A 36 16.83 18.43 9.45
C PRO A 36 16.91 17.04 8.82
N ASP A 37 17.54 16.93 7.64
CA ASP A 37 17.65 15.68 6.88
C ASP A 37 16.29 15.04 6.49
N PHE A 38 15.25 15.84 6.24
CA PHE A 38 13.94 15.32 5.78
C PHE A 38 14.05 14.46 4.51
N TRP A 39 14.89 14.87 3.56
CA TRP A 39 15.14 14.11 2.34
C TRP A 39 16.31 13.15 2.55
N PRO A 40 16.19 11.87 2.14
CA PRO A 40 17.31 10.95 2.17
C PRO A 40 18.46 11.53 1.37
N LYS A 41 19.66 11.49 1.97
CA LYS A 41 20.88 12.03 1.38
C LYS A 41 21.09 11.39 -0.01
N PRO A 42 21.62 12.14 -0.99
CA PRO A 42 21.83 11.62 -2.35
C PRO A 42 22.71 10.37 -2.37
N GLU A 43 23.58 10.19 -1.36
CA GLU A 43 24.38 8.98 -1.14
C GLU A 43 23.54 7.74 -0.81
N GLN A 44 22.38 7.93 -0.18
CA GLN A 44 21.42 6.87 0.15
C GLN A 44 20.44 6.61 -1.00
N ALA A 45 20.35 7.54 -1.95
CA ALA A 45 19.48 7.41 -3.11
C ALA A 45 20.15 6.52 -4.17
N ASN A 46 19.34 5.73 -4.88
CA ASN A 46 19.83 4.96 -6.01
C ASN A 46 20.33 5.94 -7.09
N THR A 47 21.65 6.02 -7.30
CA THR A 47 22.23 6.84 -8.36
C THR A 47 22.02 6.13 -9.70
N VAL A 48 21.25 6.77 -10.58
CA VAL A 48 21.11 6.29 -11.96
C VAL A 48 22.44 6.56 -12.69
N PRO A 49 23.06 5.56 -13.34
CA PRO A 49 24.27 5.78 -14.12
C PRO A 49 24.00 6.79 -15.25
N THR A 50 24.75 7.89 -15.28
CA THR A 50 24.60 8.94 -16.30
C THR A 50 25.55 8.76 -17.48
N GLU A 51 26.64 8.01 -17.29
CA GLU A 51 27.66 7.79 -18.31
C GLU A 51 27.28 6.65 -19.27
N ARG A 52 27.59 6.81 -20.56
CA ARG A 52 27.15 5.88 -21.62
C ARG A 52 27.66 4.45 -21.43
N ASP A 53 28.87 4.29 -20.92
CA ASP A 53 29.48 2.98 -20.75
C ASP A 53 28.99 2.27 -19.48
N GLU A 54 28.73 3.02 -18.40
CA GLU A 54 28.08 2.49 -17.20
C GLU A 54 26.64 2.03 -17.48
N ILE A 55 25.91 2.78 -18.31
CA ILE A 55 24.55 2.40 -18.75
C ILE A 55 24.57 1.06 -19.49
N LYS A 56 25.55 0.83 -20.38
CA LYS A 56 25.67 -0.45 -21.10
C LYS A 56 25.97 -1.60 -20.14
N ALA A 57 26.89 -1.39 -19.20
CA ALA A 57 27.25 -2.40 -18.21
C ALA A 57 26.05 -2.80 -17.32
N GLU A 58 25.29 -1.82 -16.81
CA GLU A 58 24.10 -2.12 -16.01
C GLU A 58 22.97 -2.75 -16.86
N LEU A 59 22.83 -2.35 -18.12
CA LEU A 59 21.88 -2.97 -19.06
C LEU A 59 22.22 -4.45 -19.32
N GLU A 60 23.49 -4.78 -19.49
CA GLU A 60 23.95 -6.16 -19.63
C GLU A 60 23.70 -6.96 -18.35
N ARG A 61 23.96 -6.39 -17.17
CA ARG A 61 23.63 -7.00 -15.87
C ARG A 61 22.14 -7.31 -15.75
N LEU A 62 21.28 -6.36 -16.12
CA LEU A 62 19.82 -6.53 -16.08
C LEU A 62 19.34 -7.59 -17.08
N ARG A 63 19.92 -7.64 -18.28
CA ARG A 63 19.63 -8.68 -19.29
C ARG A 63 20.03 -10.07 -18.77
N ALA A 64 21.22 -10.22 -18.20
CA ALA A 64 21.68 -11.47 -17.61
C ALA A 64 20.75 -11.93 -16.47
N ARG A 65 20.36 -11.02 -15.57
CA ARG A 65 19.40 -11.31 -14.50
C ARG A 65 18.04 -11.76 -15.04
N ARG A 66 17.53 -11.11 -16.10
CA ARG A 66 16.27 -11.48 -16.74
C ARG A 66 16.33 -12.89 -17.36
N LEU A 67 17.42 -13.20 -18.07
CA LEU A 67 17.62 -14.52 -18.68
C LEU A 67 17.74 -15.61 -17.61
N TYR A 68 18.49 -15.36 -16.54
CA TYR A 68 18.61 -16.29 -15.41
C TYR A 68 17.24 -16.61 -14.78
N LEU A 69 16.45 -15.58 -14.45
CA LEU A 69 15.11 -15.77 -13.87
C LEU A 69 14.13 -16.47 -14.82
N ARG A 70 14.27 -16.24 -16.13
CA ARG A 70 13.49 -16.96 -17.15
C ARG A 70 13.86 -18.44 -17.18
N ASN A 71 15.15 -18.76 -17.21
CA ASN A 71 15.63 -20.14 -17.24
C ASN A 71 15.24 -20.90 -15.97
N LYS A 72 15.32 -20.24 -14.81
CA LYS A 72 14.88 -20.80 -13.54
C LYS A 72 13.39 -21.19 -13.57
N ARG A 73 12.52 -20.29 -14.05
CA ARG A 73 11.08 -20.59 -14.21
C ARG A 73 10.83 -21.78 -15.15
N LEU A 74 11.49 -21.80 -16.31
CA LEU A 74 11.35 -22.90 -17.26
C LEU A 74 11.82 -24.25 -16.70
N ALA A 75 12.88 -24.25 -15.89
CA ALA A 75 13.36 -25.46 -15.22
C ALA A 75 12.38 -25.96 -14.15
N GLU A 76 11.79 -25.05 -13.37
CA GLU A 76 10.76 -25.37 -12.37
C GLU A 76 9.47 -25.89 -13.03
N GLU A 77 9.01 -25.26 -14.12
CA GLU A 77 7.85 -25.70 -14.90
C GLU A 77 8.08 -27.07 -15.58
N GLY A 78 9.28 -27.30 -16.12
CA GLY A 78 9.67 -28.58 -16.72
C GLY A 78 9.78 -29.72 -15.70
N ALA A 79 10.25 -29.43 -14.49
CA ALA A 79 10.28 -30.40 -13.39
C ALA A 79 8.87 -30.75 -12.90
N GLN A 80 7.97 -29.77 -12.78
CA GLN A 80 6.58 -29.99 -12.37
C GLN A 80 5.77 -30.82 -13.41
N GLN A 81 6.07 -30.68 -14.70
CA GLN A 81 5.46 -31.49 -15.76
C GLN A 81 5.97 -32.94 -15.78
N ALA A 82 7.22 -33.18 -15.39
CA ALA A 82 7.78 -34.55 -15.33
C ALA A 82 7.31 -35.34 -14.10
N GLU A 83 6.91 -34.66 -13.03
CA GLU A 83 6.51 -35.27 -11.75
C GLU A 83 4.99 -35.33 -11.56
N SER A 84 4.19 -34.94 -12.56
CA SER A 84 2.74 -35.15 -12.58
C SER A 84 2.42 -36.56 -13.10
N PRO A 85 2.07 -37.55 -12.26
CA PRO A 85 1.52 -38.80 -12.77
C PRO A 85 0.19 -38.49 -13.47
N ALA A 86 0.03 -39.03 -14.67
CA ALA A 86 -1.19 -38.90 -15.47
C ALA A 86 -2.44 -39.11 -14.59
N PRO A 87 -3.47 -38.23 -14.65
CA PRO A 87 -4.68 -38.42 -13.87
C PRO A 87 -5.34 -39.73 -14.31
N ALA A 88 -5.33 -40.72 -13.42
CA ALA A 88 -6.11 -41.94 -13.57
C ALA A 88 -7.59 -41.55 -13.75
N PRO A 89 -8.36 -42.19 -14.65
CA PRO A 89 -9.77 -41.86 -14.83
C PRO A 89 -10.52 -42.16 -13.53
N ALA A 90 -11.12 -41.12 -12.93
CA ALA A 90 -11.94 -41.25 -11.74
C ALA A 90 -13.19 -42.11 -12.02
N PRO A 91 -13.62 -42.98 -11.09
CA PRO A 91 -14.81 -43.80 -11.24
C PRO A 91 -16.08 -42.94 -11.20
N ILE A 92 -16.94 -43.16 -12.20
CA ILE A 92 -18.30 -42.60 -12.35
C ILE A 92 -19.15 -43.09 -11.16
N GLN A 93 -19.14 -42.39 -10.04
CA GLN A 93 -20.03 -42.74 -8.90
C GLN A 93 -20.74 -41.53 -8.27
N GLU A 94 -20.38 -40.28 -8.59
CA GLU A 94 -21.05 -39.11 -8.00
C GLU A 94 -22.39 -38.73 -8.67
N GLN A 95 -22.75 -39.32 -9.82
CA GLN A 95 -24.01 -38.99 -10.51
C GLN A 95 -25.28 -39.55 -9.84
N PHE A 96 -25.15 -40.50 -8.91
CA PHE A 96 -26.32 -41.10 -8.24
C PHE A 96 -26.82 -40.31 -7.01
N GLN A 97 -26.05 -39.35 -6.50
CA GLN A 97 -26.42 -38.60 -5.28
C GLN A 97 -27.15 -37.27 -5.54
N GLU A 98 -27.04 -36.69 -6.74
CA GLU A 98 -27.73 -35.42 -7.03
C GLU A 98 -29.25 -35.57 -7.21
N GLN A 99 -29.75 -36.77 -7.52
CA GLN A 99 -31.18 -36.94 -7.83
C GLN A 99 -32.09 -37.02 -6.59
N GLN A 100 -31.54 -37.17 -5.38
CA GLN A 100 -32.34 -37.24 -4.15
C GLN A 100 -32.38 -35.93 -3.35
N THR A 101 -31.59 -34.91 -3.71
CA THR A 101 -31.53 -33.64 -2.96
C THR A 101 -32.34 -32.51 -3.64
N GLN A 102 -33.41 -32.83 -4.37
CA GLN A 102 -34.25 -31.83 -5.05
C GLN A 102 -35.73 -31.87 -4.64
N ALA A 103 -36.02 -32.26 -3.39
CA ALA A 103 -37.38 -32.24 -2.84
C ALA A 103 -37.46 -31.56 -1.47
N GLN A 104 -36.99 -30.31 -1.35
CA GLN A 104 -37.43 -29.38 -0.29
C GLN A 104 -37.49 -27.94 -0.82
N PRO A 105 -38.57 -27.17 -0.56
CA PRO A 105 -38.69 -25.79 -1.05
C PRO A 105 -37.77 -24.83 -0.25
N PRO A 106 -37.23 -23.76 -0.87
CA PRO A 106 -36.33 -22.83 -0.18
C PRO A 106 -37.08 -21.99 0.87
N GLN A 107 -36.67 -22.09 2.13
CA GLN A 107 -37.01 -21.11 3.17
C GLN A 107 -36.15 -19.86 2.99
N GLU A 108 -36.82 -18.73 3.01
CA GLU A 108 -36.35 -17.38 2.72
C GLU A 108 -35.30 -16.90 3.74
N GLN A 109 -34.00 -17.11 3.45
CA GLN A 109 -32.91 -16.50 4.22
C GLN A 109 -32.72 -15.03 3.79
N LYS A 110 -33.53 -14.16 4.38
CA LYS A 110 -33.17 -12.75 4.50
C LYS A 110 -32.00 -12.61 5.46
N ARG A 111 -31.00 -11.83 5.02
CA ARG A 111 -29.93 -11.15 5.80
C ARG A 111 -28.55 -11.81 5.77
N SER A 112 -27.78 -11.43 4.75
CA SER A 112 -26.31 -11.44 4.83
C SER A 112 -25.71 -10.37 3.90
N TRP A 113 -26.09 -9.09 4.07
CA TRP A 113 -25.33 -7.96 3.49
C TRP A 113 -24.58 -7.13 4.53
N LEU A 114 -24.88 -7.30 5.82
CA LEU A 114 -24.39 -6.42 6.91
C LEU A 114 -23.05 -6.88 7.49
N ARG A 115 -22.08 -7.19 6.63
CA ARG A 115 -20.72 -7.51 7.09
C ARG A 115 -19.68 -6.87 6.18
N TRP A 116 -19.45 -5.57 6.43
CA TRP A 116 -18.26 -4.82 6.08
C TRP A 116 -17.80 -4.07 7.32
#